data_AF-A0AA37L3A2-F1
#
_entry.id   AF-A0AA37L3A2-F1
#
_cell.length_a   1.000
_cell.length_b   1.000
_cell.length_c   1.000
_cell.angle_alpha   90.00
_cell.angle_beta   90.00
_cell.angle_gamma   90.00
#
_symmetry.space_group_name_H-M   'P 1'
#
loop_
_entity.id
_entity.type
_entity.pdbx_description
1 polymer ?
#
loop_
_entity_poly.entity_id
_entity_poly.type
_entity_poly.pdbx_seq_one_letter_code
_entity_poly.pdbx_strand_id
1 'polypeptide(L)'
;MALHTDTEIYKATYDLCKLVTEYVANMERKYKADFGAELRKRCMALVMRTYEANTAEDKPPILRRMRQEVEAVNLALCLAVDLRQISVKQYSRAIALTGSIGKQATGWQKHSESALAAGLSRQSDQRAMESGRAAGPQAHRQAQQGYRRQGPQ
;
A
#
# COMPACT_ATOMS: atom_id res chain seq x y z
N MET A 1 3.45 -8.37 15.82
CA MET A 1 3.32 -7.15 15.01
C MET A 1 4.34 -6.14 15.52
N ALA A 2 5.22 -5.63 14.66
CA ALA A 2 6.13 -4.57 15.06
C ALA A 2 5.32 -3.33 15.47
N LEU A 3 5.78 -2.61 16.50
CA LEU A 3 5.14 -1.38 16.94
C LEU A 3 5.06 -0.40 15.76
N HIS A 4 3.91 0.27 15.63
CA HIS A 4 3.50 1.08 14.48
C HIS A 4 4.46 2.25 14.19
N THR A 5 5.31 2.57 15.16
CA THR A 5 6.31 3.64 15.18
C THR A 5 7.69 3.24 14.66
N ASP A 6 7.97 1.95 14.48
CA ASP A 6 9.34 1.46 14.27
C ASP A 6 9.68 1.18 12.79
N THR A 7 8.75 1.47 11.88
CA THR A 7 9.03 1.34 10.44
C THR A 7 9.76 2.58 9.92
N GLU A 8 10.78 2.38 9.10
CA GLU A 8 11.51 3.48 8.45
C GLU A 8 10.58 4.40 7.63
N ILE A 9 9.49 3.85 7.08
CA ILE A 9 8.50 4.64 6.34
C ILE A 9 7.67 5.54 7.27
N TYR A 10 7.32 5.06 8.47
CA TYR A 10 6.64 5.88 9.48
C TYR A 10 7.52 7.08 9.85
N LYS A 11 8.78 6.81 10.22
CA LYS A 11 9.75 7.86 10.54
C LYS A 11 9.88 8.87 9.42
N ALA A 12 10.06 8.42 8.18
CA ALA A 12 10.19 9.31 7.02
C ALA A 12 8.94 10.19 6.82
N THR A 13 7.73 9.62 6.95
CA THR A 13 6.48 10.40 6.84
C THR A 13 6.32 11.42 7.97
N TYR A 14 6.71 11.05 9.20
CA TYR A 14 6.65 11.95 10.35
C TYR A 14 7.65 13.10 10.23
N ASP A 15 8.89 12.79 9.82
CA ASP A 15 9.94 13.79 9.55
C ASP A 15 9.51 14.76 8.46
N LEU A 16 8.87 14.28 7.38
CA LEU A 16 8.30 15.15 6.34
C LEU A 16 7.19 16.05 6.91
N CYS A 17 6.26 15.50 7.68
CA CYS A 17 5.16 16.27 8.27
C CYS A 17 5.68 17.37 9.21
N LYS A 18 6.67 17.06 10.05
CA LYS A 18 7.33 18.03 10.91
C LYS A 18 8.01 19.13 10.09
N LEU A 19 8.84 18.74 9.13
CA LEU A 19 9.60 19.66 8.28
C LEU A 19 8.68 20.63 7.52
N VAL A 20 7.63 20.11 6.91
CA VAL A 20 6.66 20.92 6.16
C VAL A 20 5.88 21.84 7.09
N THR A 21 5.56 21.41 8.31
CA THR A 21 4.90 22.27 9.31
C THR A 21 5.78 23.46 9.69
N GLU A 22 7.08 23.24 9.88
CA GLU A 22 8.07 24.31 10.13
C GLU A 22 8.17 25.27 8.94
N TYR A 23 8.10 24.78 7.70
CA TYR A 23 8.15 25.62 6.50
C TYR A 23 6.88 26.46 6.34
N VAL A 24 5.71 25.83 6.49
CA VAL A 24 4.41 26.52 6.40
C VAL A 24 4.29 27.62 7.44
N ALA A 25 4.85 27.44 8.64
CA ALA A 25 4.85 28.47 9.69
C ALA A 25 5.53 29.79 9.24
N ASN A 26 6.43 29.74 8.26
CA ASN A 26 7.17 30.90 7.76
C ASN A 26 6.62 31.48 6.44
N MET A 27 5.59 30.87 5.86
CA MET A 27 4.96 31.38 4.62
C MET A 27 4.24 32.72 4.84
N GLU A 28 4.09 33.50 3.76
CA GLU A 28 3.25 34.69 3.78
C GLU A 28 1.80 34.33 4.15
N ARG A 29 1.13 35.23 4.90
CA ARG A 29 -0.21 34.99 5.45
C ARG A 29 -1.23 34.56 4.39
N LYS A 30 -1.16 35.13 3.19
CA LYS A 30 -2.09 34.84 2.09
C LYS A 30 -2.01 33.40 1.57
N TYR A 31 -0.84 32.75 1.66
CA TYR A 31 -0.68 31.34 1.26
C TYR A 31 -0.84 30.39 2.45
N LYS A 32 -0.43 30.83 3.64
CA LYS A 32 -0.39 29.99 4.85
C LYS A 32 -1.74 29.38 5.23
N ALA A 33 -2.82 30.18 5.17
CA ALA A 33 -4.14 29.79 5.70
C ALA A 33 -4.84 28.71 4.86
N ASP A 34 -4.64 28.74 3.53
CA ASP A 34 -5.28 27.81 2.61
C ASP A 34 -4.25 26.78 2.10
N PHE A 35 -3.39 27.18 1.17
CA PHE A 35 -2.35 26.33 0.59
C PHE A 35 -1.45 25.65 1.63
N GLY A 36 -0.95 26.41 2.61
CA GLY A 36 -0.10 25.86 3.67
C GLY A 36 -0.84 24.91 4.61
N ALA A 37 -2.13 25.15 4.87
CA ALA A 37 -2.95 24.25 5.68
C ALA A 37 -3.22 22.93 4.96
N GLU A 38 -3.56 22.99 3.68
CA GLU A 38 -3.79 21.80 2.85
C GLU A 38 -2.51 20.98 2.69
N LEU A 39 -1.35 21.62 2.49
CA LEU A 39 -0.07 20.93 2.41
C LEU A 39 0.28 20.17 3.72
N ARG A 40 0.05 20.79 4.89
CA ARG A 40 0.24 20.10 6.19
C ARG A 40 -0.73 18.93 6.35
N LYS A 41 -2.00 19.11 5.95
CA LYS A 41 -3.02 18.06 6.02
C LYS A 41 -2.63 16.84 5.19
N ARG A 42 -2.09 17.06 3.98
CA ARG A 42 -1.58 15.98 3.12
C ARG A 42 -0.39 15.26 3.73
N CYS A 43 0.54 15.97 4.36
CA CYS A 43 1.66 15.33 5.05
C CYS A 43 1.20 14.49 6.25
N MET A 44 0.22 14.99 7.02
CA MET A 44 -0.39 14.19 8.10
C MET A 44 -1.14 12.97 7.55
N ALA A 45 -1.81 13.09 6.41
CA ALA A 45 -2.45 11.96 5.75
C ALA A 45 -1.43 10.86 5.39
N LEU A 46 -0.20 11.20 4.97
CA LEU A 46 0.85 10.20 4.74
C LEU A 46 1.21 9.42 6.01
N VAL A 47 1.29 10.09 7.17
CA VAL A 47 1.51 9.43 8.47
C VAL A 47 0.36 8.47 8.79
N MET A 48 -0.89 8.94 8.62
CA MET A 48 -2.08 8.12 8.88
C MET A 48 -2.19 6.92 7.94
N ARG A 49 -1.85 7.08 6.65
CA ARG A 49 -1.85 5.97 5.68
C ARG A 49 -0.78 4.93 5.99
N THR A 50 0.36 5.33 6.53
CA THR A 50 1.37 4.39 7.02
C THR A 50 0.80 3.53 8.16
N TYR A 51 0.13 4.15 9.12
CA TYR A 51 -0.52 3.44 10.22
C TYR A 51 -1.62 2.49 9.70
N GLU A 52 -2.47 2.96 8.79
CA GLU A 52 -3.55 2.17 8.19
C GLU A 52 -3.00 0.97 7.41
N ALA A 53 -1.98 1.16 6.56
CA ALA A 53 -1.35 0.05 5.83
C ALA A 53 -0.65 -0.96 6.76
N ASN A 54 -0.17 -0.52 7.92
CA ASN A 54 0.44 -1.41 8.92
C ASN A 54 -0.60 -2.32 9.59
N THR A 55 -1.83 -1.83 9.77
CA THR A 55 -2.91 -2.51 10.51
C THR A 55 -3.90 -3.24 9.59
N ALA A 56 -3.94 -2.90 8.31
CA ALA A 56 -4.84 -3.52 7.34
C ALA A 56 -4.40 -4.91 6.89
N GLU A 57 -5.38 -5.77 6.62
CA GLU A 57 -5.20 -7.05 5.93
C GLU A 57 -4.93 -6.82 4.43
N ASP A 58 -5.74 -5.99 3.78
CA ASP A 58 -5.59 -5.59 2.38
C ASP A 58 -4.85 -4.25 2.24
N LYS A 59 -3.54 -4.33 2.10
CA LYS A 59 -2.61 -3.17 2.07
C LYS A 59 -2.48 -2.49 0.70
N PRO A 60 -2.46 -3.21 -0.45
CA PRO A 60 -2.21 -2.61 -1.76
C PRO A 60 -3.06 -1.38 -2.12
N PRO A 61 -4.38 -1.31 -1.82
CA PRO A 61 -5.17 -0.11 -2.10
C PRO A 61 -4.71 1.12 -1.31
N ILE A 62 -4.40 0.93 -0.02
CA ILE A 62 -3.93 2.00 0.88
C ILE A 62 -2.58 2.52 0.40
N LEU A 63 -1.65 1.62 0.05
CA LEU A 63 -0.32 1.98 -0.43
C LEU A 63 -0.35 2.68 -1.79
N ARG A 64 -1.27 2.30 -2.67
CA ARG A 64 -1.52 3.01 -3.92
C ARG A 64 -1.99 4.44 -3.67
N ARG A 65 -2.92 4.63 -2.73
CA ARG A 65 -3.39 5.97 -2.34
C ARG A 65 -2.27 6.79 -1.70
N MET A 66 -1.47 6.18 -0.83
CA MET A 66 -0.30 6.82 -0.22
C MET A 66 0.66 7.37 -1.28
N ARG A 67 0.94 6.59 -2.34
CA ARG A 67 1.79 7.04 -3.45
C ARG A 67 1.19 8.22 -4.22
N GLN A 68 -0.14 8.24 -4.43
CA GLN A 68 -0.81 9.39 -5.04
C GLN A 68 -0.69 10.64 -4.18
N GLU A 69 -0.80 10.51 -2.85
CA GLU A 69 -0.61 11.64 -1.93
C GLU A 69 0.85 12.12 -1.90
N VAL A 70 1.84 11.22 -2.04
CA VAL A 70 3.26 11.63 -2.19
C VAL A 70 3.44 12.53 -3.41
N GLU A 71 2.86 12.17 -4.56
CA GLU A 71 2.94 13.01 -5.76
C GLU A 71 2.19 14.34 -5.59
N ALA A 72 1.04 14.35 -4.91
CA ALA A 72 0.35 15.59 -4.59
C ALA A 72 1.19 16.52 -3.71
N VAL A 73 1.91 15.96 -2.72
CA VAL A 73 2.85 16.72 -1.89
C VAL A 73 4.04 17.22 -2.71
N ASN A 74 4.59 16.43 -3.63
CA ASN A 74 5.66 16.87 -4.55
C ASN A 74 5.22 18.10 -5.36
N LEU A 75 4.04 18.03 -5.99
CA LEU A 75 3.50 19.13 -6.80
C LEU A 75 3.27 20.39 -5.96
N ALA A 76 2.76 20.26 -4.74
CA ALA A 76 2.61 21.38 -3.83
C ALA A 76 3.97 21.96 -3.42
N LEU A 77 4.97 21.13 -3.11
CA LEU A 77 6.32 21.62 -2.79
C LEU A 77 6.98 22.35 -3.96
N CYS A 78 6.78 21.88 -5.21
CA CYS A 78 7.22 22.58 -6.41
C CYS A 78 6.61 23.99 -6.47
N LEU A 79 5.29 24.08 -6.33
CA LEU A 79 4.60 25.38 -6.35
C LEU A 79 5.08 26.30 -5.22
N ALA A 80 5.34 25.74 -4.03
CA ALA A 80 5.85 26.52 -2.90
C ALA A 80 7.23 27.14 -3.17
N VAL A 81 8.13 26.41 -3.86
CA VAL A 81 9.45 26.97 -4.22
C VAL A 81 9.36 27.96 -5.38
N ASP A 82 8.50 27.71 -6.37
CA ASP A 82 8.28 28.62 -7.50
C ASP A 82 7.71 29.98 -7.03
N LEU A 83 6.80 29.93 -6.06
CA LEU A 83 6.23 31.13 -5.39
C LEU A 83 7.14 31.73 -4.31
N ARG A 84 8.37 31.21 -4.16
CA ARG A 84 9.37 31.63 -3.16
C ARG A 84 8.87 31.57 -1.71
N GLN A 85 7.89 30.72 -1.42
CA GLN A 85 7.38 30.49 -0.06
C GLN A 85 8.29 29.56 0.74
N ILE A 86 9.11 28.76 0.04
CA ILE A 86 10.25 28.03 0.60
C ILE A 86 11.48 28.27 -0.28
N SER A 87 12.66 28.20 0.31
CA SER A 87 13.92 28.25 -0.42
C SER A 87 14.21 26.95 -1.17
N VAL A 88 15.09 27.01 -2.18
CA VAL A 88 15.57 25.83 -2.92
C VAL A 88 16.19 24.78 -1.98
N LYS A 89 16.88 25.21 -0.93
CA LYS A 89 17.46 24.30 0.09
C LYS A 89 16.39 23.60 0.94
N GLN A 90 15.30 24.31 1.27
CA GLN A 90 14.17 23.70 1.97
C GLN A 90 13.44 22.70 1.06
N TYR A 91 13.23 23.07 -0.20
CA TYR A 91 12.63 22.21 -1.22
C TYR A 91 13.43 20.92 -1.43
N SER A 92 14.75 20.99 -1.63
CA SER A 92 15.59 19.81 -1.85
C SER A 92 15.53 18.82 -0.68
N ARG A 93 15.47 19.34 0.55
CA ARG A 93 15.38 18.54 1.77
C ARG A 93 14.03 17.84 1.90
N ALA A 94 12.94 18.51 1.53
CA ALA A 94 11.60 17.92 1.51
C ALA A 94 11.45 16.86 0.41
N ILE A 95 11.96 17.13 -0.81
CA ILE A 95 11.90 16.19 -1.94
C ILE A 95 12.72 14.92 -1.69
N ALA A 96 13.83 15.01 -0.96
CA ALA A 96 14.58 13.82 -0.54
C ALA A 96 13.72 12.89 0.33
N LEU A 97 12.91 13.45 1.24
CA LEU A 97 12.00 12.68 2.08
C LEU A 97 10.85 12.08 1.27
N THR A 98 10.18 12.85 0.41
CA THR A 98 9.10 12.33 -0.44
C THR A 98 9.60 11.22 -1.37
N GLY A 99 10.81 11.36 -1.93
CA GLY A 99 11.45 10.33 -2.74
C GLY A 99 11.75 9.04 -1.95
N SER A 100 12.19 9.16 -0.69
CA SER A 100 12.37 8.01 0.20
C SER A 100 11.03 7.31 0.49
N ILE A 101 10.01 8.08 0.86
CA ILE A 101 8.66 7.57 1.17
C ILE A 101 8.07 6.84 -0.04
N GLY A 102 8.15 7.43 -1.24
CA GLY A 102 7.63 6.83 -2.47
C GLY A 102 8.29 5.49 -2.81
N LYS A 103 9.61 5.37 -2.62
CA LYS A 103 10.35 4.11 -2.80
C LYS A 103 9.89 3.05 -1.81
N GLN A 104 9.80 3.41 -0.53
CA GLN A 104 9.37 2.49 0.54
C GLN A 104 7.92 2.03 0.32
N ALA A 105 7.01 2.94 0.01
CA ALA A 105 5.62 2.62 -0.29
C ALA A 105 5.48 1.69 -1.50
N THR A 106 6.29 1.90 -2.54
CA THR A 106 6.31 1.03 -3.73
C THR A 106 6.83 -0.37 -3.40
N GLY A 107 7.91 -0.48 -2.61
CA GLY A 107 8.46 -1.76 -2.18
C GLY A 107 7.44 -2.54 -1.34
N TRP A 108 6.78 -1.85 -0.41
CA TRP A 108 5.76 -2.45 0.43
C TRP A 108 4.52 -2.90 -0.36
N GLN A 109 4.10 -2.11 -1.36
CA GLN A 109 2.98 -2.47 -2.22
C GLN A 109 3.28 -3.77 -2.98
N LYS A 110 4.43 -3.84 -3.64
CA LYS A 110 4.85 -5.04 -4.39
C LYS A 110 4.95 -6.27 -3.49
N HIS A 111 5.52 -6.12 -2.29
CA HIS A 111 5.61 -7.22 -1.34
C HIS A 111 4.22 -7.72 -0.92
N SER A 112 3.29 -6.81 -0.66
CA SER A 112 1.93 -7.13 -0.25
C SER A 112 1.13 -7.82 -1.37
N GLU A 113 1.26 -7.34 -2.62
CA GLU A 113 0.65 -7.95 -3.80
C GLU A 113 1.16 -9.38 -4.04
N SER A 114 2.48 -9.59 -3.94
CA SER A 114 3.08 -10.92 -4.08
C SER A 114 2.63 -11.89 -2.98
N ALA A 115 2.53 -11.42 -1.73
CA ALA A 115 2.05 -12.23 -0.63
C ALA A 115 0.59 -12.66 -0.82
N LEU A 116 -0.26 -11.75 -1.30
CA LEU A 116 -1.66 -12.04 -1.63
C LEU A 116 -1.77 -13.07 -2.76
N ALA A 117 -1.01 -12.89 -3.85
CA ALA A 117 -1.00 -13.83 -4.97
C ALA A 117 -0.57 -15.23 -4.55
N ALA A 118 0.50 -15.35 -3.74
CA ALA A 118 0.95 -16.64 -3.22
C ALA A 118 -0.09 -17.32 -2.32
N GLY A 119 -0.85 -16.55 -1.54
CA GLY A 119 -1.96 -17.06 -0.73
C GLY A 119 -3.09 -17.65 -1.59
N LEU A 120 -3.46 -16.96 -2.67
CA LEU A 120 -4.50 -17.41 -3.60
C LEU A 120 -4.10 -18.71 -4.32
N SER A 121 -2.86 -18.81 -4.80
CA SER A 121 -2.36 -20.04 -5.44
C SER A 121 -2.39 -21.25 -4.50
N ARG A 122 -2.01 -21.06 -3.22
CA ARG A 122 -2.08 -22.14 -2.23
C ARG A 122 -3.53 -22.59 -1.98
N GLN A 123 -4.48 -21.66 -1.92
CA GLN A 123 -5.89 -21.99 -1.74
C GLN A 123 -6.48 -22.75 -2.95
N SER A 124 -6.09 -22.38 -4.18
CA SER A 124 -6.53 -23.12 -5.38
C SER A 124 -5.98 -24.54 -5.41
N ASP A 125 -4.70 -24.73 -5.07
CA ASP A 125 -4.06 -26.05 -5.04
C ASP A 125 -4.71 -26.96 -3.98
N GLN A 126 -5.03 -26.39 -2.81
CA GLN A 126 -5.66 -27.12 -1.72
C GLN A 126 -7.09 -27.56 -2.07
N ARG A 127 -7.89 -26.67 -2.70
CA ARG A 127 -9.23 -27.02 -3.20
C ARG A 127 -9.18 -28.09 -4.29
N ALA A 128 -8.20 -28.03 -5.19
CA ALA A 128 -8.01 -29.05 -6.22
C ALA A 128 -7.68 -30.42 -5.60
N MET A 129 -6.79 -30.49 -4.61
CA MET A 129 -6.51 -31.73 -3.88
C MET A 129 -7.73 -32.29 -3.13
N GLU A 130 -8.52 -31.44 -2.47
CA GLU A 130 -9.73 -31.85 -1.74
C GLU A 130 -10.80 -32.42 -2.70
N SER A 131 -11.01 -31.77 -3.84
CA SER A 131 -11.92 -32.27 -4.88
C SER A 131 -11.47 -33.59 -5.50
N GLY A 132 -10.16 -33.77 -5.73
CA GLY A 132 -9.58 -35.02 -6.24
C GLY A 132 -9.69 -36.18 -5.23
N ARG A 133 -9.62 -35.89 -3.93
CA ARG A 133 -9.84 -36.89 -2.86
C ARG A 133 -11.31 -37.25 -2.70
N ALA A 134 -12.24 -36.30 -2.89
CA ALA A 134 -13.68 -36.56 -2.87
C ALA A 134 -14.14 -37.43 -4.06
N ALA A 135 -13.44 -37.39 -5.19
CA ALA A 135 -13.66 -38.25 -6.36
C ALA A 135 -12.97 -39.63 -6.28
N GLY A 136 -12.56 -40.06 -5.08
CA GLY A 136 -11.92 -41.35 -4.84
C GLY A 136 -12.72 -42.58 -5.35
N PRO A 137 -12.09 -43.77 -5.42
CA PRO A 137 -12.38 -44.88 -6.35
C PRO A 137 -13.75 -45.61 -6.21
N GLN A 138 -14.74 -45.04 -5.53
CA GLN A 138 -16.11 -45.56 -5.50
C GLN A 138 -16.87 -45.31 -6.82
N ALA A 139 -16.60 -44.21 -7.53
CA ALA A 139 -17.24 -43.91 -8.81
C ALA A 139 -16.87 -44.94 -9.90
N HIS A 140 -15.62 -45.41 -9.92
CA HIS A 140 -15.15 -46.42 -10.87
C HIS A 140 -15.66 -47.84 -10.56
N ARG A 141 -16.00 -48.11 -9.29
CA ARG A 141 -16.50 -49.43 -8.85
C ARG A 141 -17.98 -49.63 -9.21
N GLN A 142 -18.79 -48.57 -9.20
CA GLN A 142 -20.20 -48.63 -9.61
C GLN A 142 -20.37 -48.74 -11.14
N ALA A 143 -19.50 -48.12 -11.93
CA ALA A 143 -19.52 -48.23 -13.39
C ALA A 143 -19.20 -49.65 -13.89
N GLN A 144 -18.28 -50.37 -13.23
CA GLN A 144 -17.92 -51.74 -13.60
C GLN A 144 -18.96 -52.79 -13.18
N GLN A 145 -19.80 -52.52 -12.17
CA GLN A 145 -20.88 -53.42 -11.76
C GLN A 145 -22.11 -53.33 -12.68
N GLY A 146 -22.35 -52.20 -13.35
CA GLY A 146 -23.41 -52.06 -14.35
C GLY A 146 -23.16 -52.87 -15.62
N TYR A 147 -21.92 -52.92 -16.09
CA TYR A 147 -21.56 -53.63 -17.33
C TYR A 147 -21.59 -55.16 -17.20
N ARG A 148 -21.44 -55.69 -15.97
CA ARG A 148 -21.42 -57.15 -15.72
C ARG A 148 -22.82 -57.77 -15.58
N ARG A 149 -23.88 -56.96 -15.55
CA ARG A 149 -25.28 -57.44 -15.45
C ARG A 149 -26.02 -57.47 -16.79
N GLN A 150 -25.39 -57.02 -17.87
CA GLN A 150 -25.96 -57.03 -19.23
C GLN A 150 -25.07 -57.86 -20.17
N GLY A 151 -24.95 -59.16 -19.90
CA GLY A 151 -24.44 -60.13 -20.86
C GLY A 151 -25.63 -60.84 -21.52
N PRO A 152 -25.72 -60.91 -22.86
CA PRO A 152 -26.83 -61.59 -23.54
C PRO A 152 -26.78 -63.10 -23.31
N GLN A 153 -27.97 -63.70 -23.27
CA GLN A 153 -28.26 -65.12 -23.04
C GLN A 153 -27.57 -66.06 -24.03
#